data_AF-A0A822DRF1-F1
#
_entry.id   AF-A0A822DRF1-F1
#
_cell.length_a   1.000
_cell.length_b   1.000
_cell.length_c   1.000
_cell.angle_alpha   90.00
_cell.angle_beta   90.00
_cell.angle_gamma   90.00
#
_symmetry.space_group_name_H-M   'P 1'
#
loop_
_entity.id
_entity.type
_entity.pdbx_description
1 polymer ?
#
loop_
_entity_poly.entity_id
_entity_poly.type
_entity_poly.pdbx_seq_one_letter_code
_entity_poly.pdbx_strand_id
1 'polypeptide(L)'
;MGVDGPHPYGQWGVYLPNELLSETLSWMSANHGEFEVLFHPNTGEMIGDHDSEQRAMWIKQQVPLDLDFLRWLQCKWFGCVDDS
;
A
#
# COMPACT_ATOMS: atom_id res chain seq x y z
N MET A 1 6.54 -8.24 19.00
CA MET A 1 6.04 -7.10 18.21
C MET A 1 5.88 -7.64 16.80
N GLY A 2 4.65 -8.04 16.47
CA GLY A 2 4.36 -8.69 15.19
C GLY A 2 4.24 -7.65 14.10
N VAL A 3 4.49 -8.08 12.87
CA VAL A 3 4.05 -7.36 11.68
C VAL A 3 2.52 -7.51 11.61
N ASP A 4 1.80 -6.40 11.69
CA ASP A 4 0.35 -6.37 11.49
C ASP A 4 0.07 -5.90 10.06
N GLY A 5 -0.74 -6.66 9.32
CA GLY A 5 -1.13 -6.29 7.96
C GLY A 5 -0.23 -6.88 6.87
N PRO A 6 -0.30 -6.33 5.64
CA PRO A 6 0.43 -6.87 4.48
C PRO A 6 1.92 -6.51 4.46
N HIS A 7 2.42 -5.79 5.47
CA HIS A 7 3.77 -5.24 5.45
C HIS A 7 4.76 -6.19 6.13
N PRO A 8 5.90 -6.51 5.51
CA PRO A 8 6.86 -7.48 6.04
C PRO A 8 7.67 -6.96 7.23
N TYR A 9 7.54 -5.68 7.59
CA TYR A 9 8.17 -5.04 8.74
C TYR A 9 7.33 -3.87 9.27
N GLY A 10 7.74 -3.31 10.41
CA GLY A 10 7.04 -2.20 11.05
C GLY A 10 6.94 -0.99 10.13
N GLN A 11 5.73 -0.43 10.05
CA GLN A 11 5.43 0.73 9.21
C GLN A 11 4.50 1.70 9.94
N TRP A 12 4.31 2.87 9.33
CA TRP A 12 3.25 3.82 9.68
C TRP A 12 2.70 4.41 8.38
N GLY A 13 1.45 4.83 8.41
CA GLY A 13 0.78 5.40 7.24
C GLY A 13 0.01 6.66 7.60
N VAL A 14 -0.27 7.47 6.59
CA VAL A 14 -1.10 8.68 6.69
C VAL A 14 -2.10 8.70 5.53
N TYR A 15 -3.31 9.18 5.80
CA TYR A 15 -4.29 9.42 4.76
C TYR A 15 -4.02 10.78 4.12
N LEU A 16 -3.95 10.78 2.79
CA LEU A 16 -3.65 11.95 2.00
C LEU A 16 -4.86 12.31 1.11
N PRO A 17 -5.38 13.55 1.18
CA PRO A 17 -6.32 14.06 0.20
C PRO A 17 -5.70 14.10 -1.21
N ASN A 18 -6.50 13.85 -2.24
CA ASN A 18 -6.02 13.78 -3.63
C ASN A 18 -5.35 15.09 -4.07
N GLU A 19 -5.82 16.23 -3.58
CA GLU A 19 -5.29 17.56 -3.90
C GLU A 19 -3.84 17.74 -3.43
N LEU A 20 -3.40 16.98 -2.43
CA LEU A 20 -2.04 17.04 -1.88
C LEU A 20 -1.11 15.94 -2.43
N LEU A 21 -1.59 15.08 -3.34
CA LEU A 21 -0.81 13.96 -3.87
C LEU A 21 0.48 14.44 -4.53
N SER A 22 0.40 15.41 -5.43
CA SER A 22 1.56 15.92 -6.18
C SER A 22 2.60 16.56 -5.26
N GLU A 23 2.15 17.38 -4.30
CA GLU A 23 3.02 18.06 -3.33
C GLU A 23 3.72 17.05 -2.41
N THR A 24 2.96 16.08 -1.90
CA THR A 24 3.50 15.04 -1.00
C THR A 24 4.46 14.12 -1.72
N LEU A 25 4.14 13.69 -2.94
CA LEU A 25 5.01 12.86 -3.75
C LEU A 25 6.32 13.59 -4.07
N SER A 26 6.24 14.87 -4.41
CA SER A 26 7.41 15.73 -4.65
C SER A 26 8.28 15.85 -3.39
N TRP A 27 7.68 16.12 -2.24
CA TRP A 27 8.40 16.25 -0.98
C TRP A 27 9.04 14.92 -0.56
N MET A 28 8.30 13.81 -0.63
CA MET A 28 8.80 12.48 -0.27
C MET A 28 9.95 12.05 -1.18
N SER A 29 9.88 12.33 -2.49
CA SER A 29 10.97 12.04 -3.43
C SER A 29 12.30 12.68 -3.01
N ALA A 30 12.26 13.85 -2.36
CA ALA A 30 13.45 14.53 -1.87
C ALA A 30 13.82 14.23 -0.40
N ASN A 31 12.85 13.79 0.43
CA ASN A 31 13.00 13.74 1.89
C ASN A 31 12.79 12.35 2.51
N HIS A 32 12.55 11.31 1.72
CA HIS A 32 12.31 9.95 2.24
C HIS A 32 13.53 9.32 2.93
N GLY A 33 14.74 9.89 2.75
CA GLY A 33 15.95 9.41 3.39
C GLY A 33 16.25 7.94 3.03
N GLU A 34 16.41 7.10 4.05
CA GLU A 34 16.67 5.67 3.87
C GLU A 34 15.40 4.83 3.80
N PHE A 35 14.20 5.42 3.86
CA PHE A 35 12.96 4.65 3.92
C PHE A 35 12.37 4.39 2.53
N GLU A 36 11.78 3.21 2.37
CA GLU A 36 10.86 2.90 1.28
C GLU A 36 9.50 3.52 1.56
N VAL A 37 8.87 4.09 0.54
CA VAL A 37 7.55 4.72 0.67
C VAL A 37 6.60 4.09 -0.32
N LEU A 38 5.51 3.51 0.20
CA LEU A 38 4.37 3.03 -0.57
C LEU A 38 3.32 4.15 -0.67
N PHE A 39 2.87 4.42 -1.89
CA PHE A 39 1.64 5.14 -2.15
C PHE A 39 0.66 4.17 -2.80
N HIS A 40 -0.55 4.07 -2.26
CA HIS A 40 -1.65 3.38 -2.91
C HIS A 40 -2.92 4.23 -2.84
N PRO A 41 -3.81 4.16 -3.84
CA PRO A 41 -5.13 4.75 -3.75
C PRO A 41 -6.04 3.92 -2.84
N ASN A 42 -7.22 4.45 -2.53
CA ASN A 42 -8.29 3.72 -1.86
C ASN A 42 -9.50 3.65 -2.80
N THR A 43 -9.42 2.79 -3.82
CA THR A 43 -10.47 2.64 -4.85
C THR A 43 -11.60 1.70 -4.42
N GLY A 44 -11.36 0.90 -3.38
CA GLY A 44 -12.25 -0.18 -2.95
C GLY A 44 -11.78 -1.56 -3.43
N GLU A 45 -10.82 -1.62 -4.34
CA GLU A 45 -10.18 -2.86 -4.78
C GLU A 45 -8.89 -3.11 -3.98
N MET A 46 -9.04 -3.65 -2.77
CA MET A 46 -7.99 -3.77 -1.75
C MET A 46 -6.67 -4.34 -2.30
N ILE A 47 -6.71 -5.49 -2.97
CA ILE A 47 -5.50 -6.15 -3.45
C ILE A 47 -4.82 -5.31 -4.54
N GLY A 48 -5.60 -4.86 -5.53
CA GLY A 48 -5.06 -4.09 -6.65
C GLY A 48 -4.56 -2.70 -6.28
N ASP A 49 -5.11 -2.11 -5.21
CA ASP A 49 -4.57 -0.88 -4.64
C ASP A 49 -3.14 -1.10 -4.09
N HIS A 50 -2.86 -2.24 -3.47
CA HIS A 50 -1.58 -2.53 -2.82
C HIS A 50 -0.56 -3.25 -3.72
N ASP A 51 -1.00 -3.84 -4.82
CA ASP A 51 -0.15 -4.57 -5.77
C ASP A 51 0.72 -3.61 -6.60
N SER A 52 2.04 -3.85 -6.57
CA SER A 52 3.05 -3.10 -7.33
C SER A 52 2.94 -3.26 -8.85
N GLU A 53 2.27 -4.31 -9.33
CA GLU A 53 1.97 -4.51 -10.73
C GLU A 53 0.70 -3.78 -11.19
N GLN A 54 -0.04 -3.18 -10.24
CA GLN A 54 -1.31 -2.50 -10.50
C GLN A 54 -1.26 -1.01 -10.11
N ARG A 55 -1.78 -0.64 -8.94
CA ARG A 55 -1.99 0.77 -8.57
C ARG A 55 -1.01 1.27 -7.50
N ALA A 56 -0.20 0.39 -6.90
CA ALA A 56 0.80 0.82 -5.93
C ALA A 56 2.00 1.50 -6.62
N MET A 57 2.43 2.62 -6.04
CA MET A 57 3.65 3.34 -6.44
C MET A 57 4.66 3.31 -5.30
N TRP A 58 5.93 3.25 -5.65
CA TRP A 58 7.02 3.13 -4.69
C TRP A 58 8.09 4.19 -4.90
N ILE A 59 8.63 4.70 -3.79
CA ILE A 59 9.90 5.45 -3.76
C ILE A 59 10.97 4.53 -3.18
N LYS A 60 12.20 4.62 -3.72
CA LYS A 60 13.40 3.83 -3.42
C LYS A 60 13.39 2.41 -3.98
N GLN A 61 12.70 1.47 -3.34
CA GLN A 61 12.60 0.08 -3.79
C GLN A 61 11.22 -0.47 -3.46
N GLN A 62 10.73 -1.37 -4.32
CA GLN A 62 9.51 -2.11 -4.05
C GLN A 62 9.77 -3.12 -2.93
N VAL A 63 8.83 -3.21 -2.00
CA VAL A 63 8.88 -4.17 -0.89
C VAL A 63 7.77 -5.18 -1.12
N PRO A 64 8.07 -6.50 -1.10
CA PRO A 64 7.06 -7.52 -1.34
C PRO A 64 6.05 -7.52 -0.20
N LEU A 65 4.82 -7.10 -0.49
CA LEU A 65 3.70 -7.14 0.43
C LEU A 65 3.07 -8.54 0.44
N ASP A 66 2.51 -8.92 1.59
CA ASP A 66 1.69 -10.12 1.71
C ASP A 66 0.29 -9.86 1.14
N LEU A 67 0.14 -10.04 -0.17
CA LEU A 67 -1.14 -9.88 -0.87
C LEU A 67 -2.14 -10.98 -0.48
N ASP A 68 -1.67 -12.14 -0.02
CA ASP A 68 -2.55 -13.21 0.46
C ASP A 68 -3.21 -12.85 1.79
N PHE A 69 -2.50 -12.10 2.66
CA PHE A 69 -3.11 -11.48 3.82
C PHE A 69 -4.25 -10.52 3.43
N LEU A 70 -4.08 -9.72 2.37
CA LEU A 70 -5.14 -8.82 1.88
C LEU A 70 -6.32 -9.58 1.29
N ARG A 71 -6.07 -10.63 0.50
CA ARG A 71 -7.12 -11.55 0.02
C ARG A 71 -7.91 -12.13 1.18
N TRP A 72 -7.21 -12.66 2.19
CA TRP A 72 -7.82 -13.21 3.39
C TRP A 72 -8.65 -12.15 4.12
N LEU A 73 -8.10 -10.96 4.35
CA LEU A 73 -8.78 -9.86 5.04
C LEU A 73 -10.05 -9.43 4.31
N GLN A 74 -9.98 -9.30 2.98
CA GLN A 74 -11.12 -8.97 2.14
C GLN A 74 -12.19 -10.06 2.23
N CYS A 75 -11.82 -11.33 2.02
CA CYS A 75 -12.72 -12.48 2.16
C CYS A 75 -13.44 -12.50 3.51
N LYS A 76 -12.69 -12.24 4.58
CA LYS A 76 -13.19 -12.30 5.95
C LYS A 76 -14.31 -11.29 6.16
N TRP A 77 -14.08 -10.02 5.82
CA TRP A 77 -14.93 -8.89 6.24
C TRP A 77 -15.86 -8.36 5.14
N PHE A 78 -15.51 -8.54 3.86
CA PHE A 78 -16.22 -7.97 2.71
C PHE A 78 -16.74 -9.04 1.73
N GLY A 79 -16.45 -10.32 1.99
CA GLY A 79 -16.78 -11.44 1.12
C GLY A 79 -15.65 -11.78 0.15
N CYS A 80 -15.57 -13.05 -0.25
CA CYS A 80 -14.60 -13.50 -1.24
C CYS A 80 -15.04 -13.09 -2.64
N VAL A 81 -14.10 -12.57 -3.42
CA VAL A 81 -14.23 -12.42 -4.86
C VAL A 81 -13.45 -13.59 -5.46
N ASP A 82 -14.10 -14.42 -6.27
CA ASP A 82 -13.43 -15.53 -6.94
C ASP A 82 -12.41 -14.96 -7.94
N ASP A 83 -11.16 -15.42 -7.91
CA ASP A 83 -10.13 -15.07 -8.89
C ASP A 83 -10.58 -15.58 -10.27
N SER A 84 -11.16 -14.72 -11.11
CA SER A 84 -11.45 -14.99 -12.52
C SER A 84 -10.36 -14.48 -13.44
#